data_AF-A0A3B7L2H8-F1
#
_entry.id   AF-A0A3B7L2H8-F1
#
_cell.length_a   1.000
_cell.length_b   1.000
_cell.length_c   1.000
_cell.angle_alpha   90.00
_cell.angle_beta   90.00
_cell.angle_gamma   90.00
#
_symmetry.space_group_name_H-M   'P 1'
#
loop_
_entity.id
_entity.type
_entity.pdbx_description
1 polymer ?
#
loop_
_entity_poly.entity_id
_entity_poly.type
_entity_poly.pdbx_seq_one_letter_code
_entity_poly.pdbx_strand_id
1 'polypeptide(L)'
;MSNGPYGQIACGCGALSLLVCGAPLALGEDAEGEAVAFWPLSAIQIGQGAEELTLLQEDRGGEAWRCGRCDERLLHGDDEAGVAVLAGLPEDSDGAGVTLTAAQQRCLEALGYRVLVGR
;
A
#
# COMPACT_ATOMS: atom_id res chain seq x y z
N MET A 1 -4.74 -22.16 8.40
CA MET A 1 -5.58 -20.99 8.71
C MET A 1 -5.72 -20.22 7.41
N SER A 2 -6.93 -20.12 6.87
CA SER A 2 -7.17 -19.41 5.60
C SER A 2 -7.28 -17.93 5.95
N ASN A 3 -6.20 -17.17 5.82
CA ASN A 3 -6.30 -15.72 5.81
C ASN A 3 -6.98 -15.35 4.50
N GLY A 4 -8.31 -15.22 4.52
CA GLY A 4 -9.05 -14.64 3.40
C GLY A 4 -8.53 -13.23 3.11
N PRO A 5 -8.82 -12.68 1.92
CA PRO A 5 -8.43 -11.31 1.62
C PRO A 5 -9.02 -10.38 2.68
N TYR A 6 -8.18 -9.53 3.26
CA TYR A 6 -8.59 -8.47 4.16
C TYR A 6 -9.38 -7.39 3.40
N GLY A 7 -9.02 -7.16 2.14
CA GLY A 7 -9.74 -6.25 1.27
C GLY A 7 -9.40 -6.44 -0.21
N GLN A 8 -10.20 -5.80 -1.05
CA GLN A 8 -9.95 -5.67 -2.48
C GLN A 8 -9.92 -4.17 -2.82
N ILE A 9 -8.93 -3.78 -3.62
CA ILE A 9 -8.81 -2.42 -4.17
C ILE A 9 -8.89 -2.55 -5.67
N ALA A 10 -9.70 -1.73 -6.31
CA ALA A 10 -9.85 -1.73 -7.76
C ALA A 10 -9.73 -0.30 -8.29
N CYS A 11 -9.18 -0.17 -9.49
CA CYS A 11 -9.26 1.11 -10.20
C CYS A 11 -10.71 1.40 -10.59
N GLY A 12 -11.03 2.69 -10.76
CA GLY A 12 -12.37 3.17 -11.11
C GLY A 12 -12.87 2.68 -12.46
N CYS A 13 -12.00 2.25 -13.38
CA CYS A 13 -12.41 1.62 -14.64
C CYS A 13 -12.66 0.11 -14.53
N GLY A 14 -12.33 -0.51 -13.39
CA GLY A 14 -12.54 -1.94 -13.11
C GLY A 14 -11.62 -2.90 -13.85
N ALA A 15 -10.63 -2.39 -14.60
CA ALA A 15 -9.73 -3.23 -15.38
C ALA A 15 -8.70 -3.96 -14.49
N LEU A 16 -8.13 -3.25 -13.52
CA LEU A 16 -7.14 -3.74 -12.55
C LEU A 16 -7.75 -3.80 -11.15
N SER A 17 -7.52 -4.91 -10.43
CA SER A 17 -7.78 -4.99 -8.99
C SER A 17 -6.68 -5.75 -8.26
N LEU A 18 -6.45 -5.37 -7.01
CA LEU A 18 -5.50 -5.95 -6.08
C LEU A 18 -6.25 -6.53 -4.88
N LEU A 19 -5.77 -7.65 -4.37
CA LEU A 19 -6.19 -8.25 -3.13
C LEU A 19 -5.13 -7.95 -2.07
N VAL A 20 -5.60 -7.58 -0.89
CA VAL A 20 -4.74 -7.32 0.27
C VAL A 20 -4.99 -8.43 1.28
N CYS A 21 -3.96 -9.24 1.55
CA CYS A 21 -4.06 -10.47 2.34
C CYS A 21 -3.22 -10.34 3.61
N GLY A 22 -3.83 -9.95 4.73
CA GLY A 22 -3.13 -9.86 6.01
C GLY A 22 -3.63 -8.71 6.87
N ALA A 23 -2.75 -8.15 7.69
CA ALA A 23 -3.02 -6.94 8.48
C ALA A 23 -2.01 -5.84 8.09
N PRO A 24 -2.38 -4.56 8.22
CA PRO A 24 -1.44 -3.47 8.00
C PRO A 24 -0.30 -3.54 9.02
N LEU A 25 0.90 -3.18 8.57
CA LEU A 25 2.09 -3.02 9.41
C LEU A 25 1.96 -1.84 10.36
N ALA A 26 1.35 -0.75 9.88
CA ALA A 26 1.07 0.46 10.62
C ALA A 26 0.11 1.34 9.81
N LEU A 27 -0.42 2.38 10.45
CA LEU A 27 -1.14 3.46 9.81
C LEU A 27 -0.24 4.68 9.69
N GLY A 28 -0.56 5.57 8.76
CA GLY A 28 0.25 6.74 8.47
C GLY A 28 -0.52 7.85 7.80
N GLU A 29 0.24 8.88 7.46
CA GLU A 29 -0.19 9.96 6.57
C GLU A 29 0.86 10.15 5.48
N ASP A 30 0.43 10.58 4.30
CA ASP A 30 1.33 11.03 3.26
C ASP A 30 1.77 12.50 3.45
N ALA A 31 2.52 13.03 2.49
CA ALA A 31 3.03 14.40 2.53
C ALA A 31 1.92 15.46 2.47
N GLU A 32 0.73 15.12 2.00
CA GLU A 32 -0.45 16.00 1.95
C GLU A 32 -1.31 15.88 3.22
N GLY A 33 -0.98 14.94 4.11
CA GLY A 33 -1.74 14.67 5.34
C GLY A 33 -2.89 13.68 5.12
N GLU A 34 -2.96 13.06 3.95
CA GLU A 34 -3.98 12.07 3.64
C GLU A 34 -3.64 10.74 4.32
N ALA A 35 -4.65 10.09 4.87
CA ALA A 35 -4.46 8.85 5.61
C ALA A 35 -4.00 7.73 4.68
N VAL A 36 -3.01 6.96 5.12
CA VAL A 36 -2.48 5.79 4.42
C VAL A 36 -2.33 4.61 5.37
N ALA A 37 -2.30 3.41 4.79
CA ALA A 37 -1.95 2.19 5.50
C ALA A 37 -0.71 1.56 4.86
N PHE A 38 0.23 1.15 5.71
CA PHE A 38 1.44 0.45 5.32
C PHE A 38 1.21 -1.05 5.41
N TRP A 39 1.59 -1.80 4.39
CA TRP A 39 1.38 -3.23 4.28
C TRP A 39 2.69 -3.94 3.92
N PRO A 40 2.88 -5.22 4.28
CA PRO A 40 3.95 -6.00 3.67
C PRO A 40 3.67 -6.07 2.17
N LEU A 41 4.67 -5.84 1.32
CA LEU A 41 4.49 -5.97 -0.12
C LEU A 41 4.04 -7.40 -0.51
N SER A 42 4.50 -8.40 0.24
CA SER A 42 4.08 -9.81 0.11
C SER A 42 2.60 -10.07 0.44
N ALA A 43 1.91 -9.13 1.08
CA ALA A 43 0.47 -9.20 1.33
C ALA A 43 -0.35 -8.75 0.11
N ILE A 44 0.27 -8.15 -0.91
CA ILE A 44 -0.42 -7.65 -2.09
C ILE A 44 -0.42 -8.73 -3.19
N GLN A 45 -1.59 -9.00 -3.74
CA GLN A 45 -1.76 -9.93 -4.86
C GLN A 45 -2.58 -9.27 -5.96
N ILE A 46 -2.30 -9.60 -7.22
CA ILE A 46 -3.17 -9.15 -8.32
C ILE A 46 -4.44 -10.02 -8.31
N GLY A 47 -5.59 -9.39 -8.11
CA GLY A 47 -6.89 -10.06 -8.16
C GLY A 47 -7.41 -10.21 -9.59
N GLN A 48 -7.27 -9.17 -10.41
CA GLN A 48 -7.70 -9.16 -11.81
C GLN A 48 -6.86 -8.17 -12.63
N GLY A 49 -6.67 -8.44 -13.92
CA GLY A 49 -6.12 -7.48 -14.88
C GLY A 49 -4.62 -7.30 -14.77
N ALA A 50 -3.88 -8.39 -14.62
CA ALA A 50 -2.42 -8.36 -14.51
C ALA A 50 -1.76 -7.74 -15.75
N GLU A 51 -2.36 -7.93 -16.92
CA GLU A 51 -1.94 -7.32 -18.17
C GLU A 51 -2.15 -5.79 -18.21
N GLU A 52 -3.02 -5.28 -17.34
CA GLU A 52 -3.29 -3.85 -17.18
C GLU A 52 -2.48 -3.25 -16.02
N LEU A 53 -1.60 -4.00 -15.36
CA LEU A 53 -0.72 -3.47 -14.33
C LEU A 53 0.50 -2.82 -14.99
N THR A 54 0.72 -1.54 -14.68
CA THR A 54 1.93 -0.81 -15.03
C THR A 54 2.67 -0.42 -13.75
N LEU A 55 3.96 -0.72 -13.70
CA LEU A 55 4.87 -0.28 -12.64
C LEU A 55 5.64 0.93 -13.15
N LEU A 56 5.58 2.03 -12.42
CA LEU A 56 6.29 3.25 -12.78
C LEU A 56 7.17 3.70 -11.61
N GLN A 57 8.47 3.80 -11.86
CA GLN A 57 9.42 4.25 -10.86
C GLN A 57 9.16 5.71 -10.50
N GLU A 58 9.06 6.02 -9.21
CA GLU A 58 8.82 7.39 -8.75
C GLU A 58 10.13 8.09 -8.39
N ASP A 59 10.22 9.40 -8.64
CA ASP A 59 11.44 10.21 -8.44
C ASP A 59 11.96 10.17 -6.99
N ARG A 60 11.07 9.88 -6.04
CA ARG A 60 11.39 9.81 -4.61
C ARG A 60 11.89 8.43 -4.17
N GLY A 61 11.83 7.43 -5.04
CA GLY A 61 12.06 6.02 -4.74
C GLY A 61 10.77 5.20 -4.83
N GLY A 62 10.91 3.88 -4.90
CA GLY A 62 9.77 2.97 -5.06
C GLY A 62 9.10 3.03 -6.44
N GLU A 63 7.95 2.36 -6.53
CA GLU A 63 7.19 2.17 -7.76
C GLU A 63 5.69 2.41 -7.51
N ALA A 64 5.09 3.25 -8.35
CA ALA A 64 3.65 3.37 -8.41
C ALA A 64 3.05 2.20 -9.20
N TRP A 65 2.14 1.47 -8.57
CA TRP A 65 1.34 0.43 -9.23
C TRP A 65 0.08 1.06 -9.78
N ARG A 66 0.00 1.14 -11.10
CA ARG A 66 -1.04 1.89 -11.81
C ARG A 66 -1.79 1.00 -12.79
N CYS A 67 -3.04 1.34 -13.04
CA CYS A 67 -3.79 0.75 -14.14
C CYS A 67 -3.33 1.37 -15.47
N GLY A 68 -2.80 0.57 -16.39
CA GLY A 68 -2.38 1.01 -17.73
C GLY A 68 -3.53 1.58 -18.59
N ARG A 69 -4.78 1.30 -18.24
CA ARG A 69 -5.96 1.79 -18.97
C ARG A 69 -6.47 3.16 -18.51
N CYS A 70 -6.54 3.39 -17.20
CA CYS A 70 -7.10 4.63 -16.64
C CYS A 70 -6.08 5.48 -15.88
N ASP A 71 -4.84 5.01 -15.80
CA ASP A 71 -3.71 5.65 -15.12
C ASP A 71 -3.88 5.85 -13.60
N GLU A 72 -4.93 5.28 -13.02
CA GLU A 72 -5.16 5.35 -11.58
C GLU A 72 -4.09 4.56 -10.81
N ARG A 73 -3.51 5.20 -9.80
CA ARG A 73 -2.54 4.59 -8.87
C ARG A 73 -3.30 3.87 -7.76
N LEU A 74 -3.09 2.57 -7.64
CA LEU A 74 -3.72 1.75 -6.59
C LEU A 74 -2.86 1.67 -5.33
N LEU A 75 -1.54 1.67 -5.47
CA LEU A 75 -0.60 1.73 -4.36
C LEU A 75 0.77 2.24 -4.79
N HIS A 76 1.60 2.55 -3.81
CA HIS A 76 3.03 2.74 -3.93
C HIS A 76 3.77 1.54 -3.32
N GLY A 77 4.67 0.90 -4.04
CA GLY A 77 5.48 -0.21 -3.57
C GLY A 77 6.95 0.18 -3.40
N ASP A 78 7.56 -0.25 -2.32
CA ASP A 78 9.01 -0.16 -2.09
C ASP A 78 9.54 -1.59 -1.90
N ASP A 79 10.19 -2.12 -2.93
CA ASP A 79 10.79 -3.45 -2.94
C ASP A 79 11.95 -3.60 -1.94
N GLU A 80 12.72 -2.53 -1.72
CA GLU A 80 13.87 -2.54 -0.80
C GLU A 80 13.40 -2.62 0.65
N ALA A 81 12.36 -1.84 0.99
CA ALA A 81 11.72 -1.89 2.30
C ALA A 81 10.76 -3.09 2.45
N GLY A 82 10.32 -3.69 1.33
CA GLY A 82 9.29 -4.72 1.29
C GLY A 82 7.92 -4.21 1.77
N VAL A 83 7.61 -2.95 1.49
CA VAL A 83 6.40 -2.26 1.97
C VAL A 83 5.54 -1.79 0.80
N ALA A 84 4.22 -1.95 0.92
CA ALA A 84 3.24 -1.30 0.06
C ALA A 84 2.49 -0.22 0.87
N VAL A 85 2.25 0.93 0.25
CA VAL A 85 1.49 2.05 0.82
C VAL A 85 0.20 2.21 0.04
N LEU A 86 -0.92 2.04 0.75
CA LEU A 86 -2.26 2.12 0.20
C LEU A 86 -2.93 3.37 0.76
N ALA A 87 -3.64 4.10 -0.10
CA ALA A 87 -4.42 5.26 0.32
C ALA A 87 -5.66 4.83 1.12
N GLY A 88 -6.03 5.64 2.11
CA GLY A 88 -7.13 5.37 3.01
C GLY A 88 -6.77 4.46 4.18
N LEU A 89 -7.70 4.39 5.14
CA LEU A 89 -7.61 3.50 6.27
C LEU A 89 -8.44 2.23 6.02
N PRO A 90 -7.96 1.05 6.42
CA PRO A 90 -8.78 -0.14 6.38
C PRO A 90 -9.99 -0.02 7.31
N GLU A 91 -11.14 -0.58 6.92
CA GLU A 91 -12.40 -0.43 7.68
C GLU A 91 -12.30 -0.99 9.12
N ASP A 92 -11.46 -2.01 9.35
CA ASP A 92 -11.16 -2.61 10.67
C ASP A 92 -9.77 -2.20 11.20
N SER A 93 -9.50 -0.89 11.24
CA SER A 93 -8.20 -0.31 11.68
C SER A 93 -7.97 -0.31 13.20
N ASP A 94 -8.96 -0.69 14.00
CA ASP A 94 -9.01 -0.45 15.47
C ASP A 94 -7.97 -1.27 16.29
N GLY A 95 -7.08 -2.00 15.61
CA GLY A 95 -6.03 -2.82 16.22
C GLY A 95 -4.70 -2.84 15.46
N ALA A 96 -4.45 -1.90 14.54
CA ALA A 96 -3.19 -1.82 13.81
C ALA A 96 -2.02 -1.42 14.74
N GLY A 97 -1.40 -2.40 15.39
CA GLY A 97 -0.15 -2.21 16.11
C GLY A 97 0.99 -1.91 15.15
N VAL A 98 1.88 -0.98 15.52
CA VAL A 98 3.07 -0.66 14.71
C VAL A 98 4.03 -1.85 14.73
N THR A 99 4.23 -2.47 13.59
CA THR A 99 5.14 -3.62 13.38
C THR A 99 6.27 -3.34 12.39
N LEU A 100 6.37 -2.09 11.91
CA LEU A 100 7.46 -1.65 11.05
C LEU A 100 8.82 -1.76 11.75
N THR A 101 9.81 -2.25 11.01
CA THR A 101 11.20 -2.17 11.44
C THR A 101 11.69 -0.73 11.37
N ALA A 102 12.73 -0.39 12.15
CA ALA A 102 13.34 0.94 12.10
C ALA A 102 13.90 1.30 10.71
N ALA A 103 14.30 0.30 9.90
CA ALA A 103 14.74 0.52 8.53
C ALA A 103 13.56 0.94 7.63
N GLN A 104 12.46 0.17 7.69
CA GLN A 104 11.24 0.49 6.93
C GLN A 104 10.68 1.86 7.29
N GLN A 105 10.64 2.21 8.58
CA GLN A 105 10.19 3.53 9.02
C GLN A 105 11.04 4.66 8.42
N ARG A 106 12.38 4.53 8.42
CA ARG A 106 13.25 5.55 7.83
C ARG A 106 13.09 5.68 6.32
N CYS A 107 12.87 4.58 5.60
CA CYS A 107 12.60 4.63 4.16
C CYS A 107 11.28 5.37 3.88
N LEU A 108 10.22 5.03 4.62
CA LEU A 108 8.92 5.70 4.50
C LEU A 108 9.01 7.21 4.82
N GLU A 109 9.74 7.58 5.87
CA GLU A 109 10.00 8.98 6.21
C GLU A 109 10.78 9.72 5.11
N ALA A 110 11.76 9.08 4.48
CA ALA A 110 12.51 9.65 3.36
C ALA A 110 11.64 9.85 2.10
N LEU A 111 10.62 9.01 1.91
CA LEU A 111 9.60 9.15 0.87
C LEU A 111 8.54 10.22 1.18
N GLY A 112 8.53 10.73 2.42
CA GLY A 112 7.62 11.78 2.89
C GLY A 112 6.40 11.26 3.64
N TYR A 113 6.34 9.98 3.98
CA TYR A 113 5.29 9.40 4.81
C TYR A 113 5.57 9.58 6.29
N ARG A 114 4.51 9.76 7.08
CA ARG A 114 4.59 9.81 8.54
C ARG A 114 3.88 8.61 9.14
N VAL A 115 4.59 7.81 9.93
CA VAL A 115 3.98 6.71 10.68
C VAL A 115 3.21 7.26 11.88
N LEU A 116 1.93 6.88 11.99
CA LEU A 116 1.11 7.17 13.15
C LEU A 116 1.35 6.07 14.20
N VAL A 117 1.93 6.45 15.33
CA VAL A 117 2.04 5.57 16.49
C VAL A 117 0.76 5.73 17.29
N GLY A 118 0.01 4.63 17.46
CA GLY A 118 -1.28 4.62 18.14
C GLY A 118 -1.30 5.42 19.44
N ARG A 119 -2.38 6.19 19.63
CA ARG A 119 -2.74 6.78 20.93
C ARG A 119 -3.33 5.74 21.86
#